data_AF-G7IXT3-F1
#
_entry.id   AF-G7IXT3-F1
#
_cell.length_a   1.000
_cell.length_b   1.000
_cell.length_c   1.000
_cell.angle_alpha   90.00
_cell.angle_beta   90.00
_cell.angle_gamma   90.00
#
_symmetry.space_group_name_H-M   'P 1'
#
loop_
_entity.id
_entity.type
_entity.pdbx_description
1 polymer ?
#
loop_
_entity_poly.entity_id
_entity_poly.type
_entity_poly.pdbx_seq_one_letter_code
_entity_poly.pdbx_strand_id
1 'polypeptide(L)' 'MQQVITGQPQSMQHVTDVMWKKSSLGSFKCNIHASFSSHLNFVDIGMCIRDDSEDFVLAKT' A
#
# COMPACT_ATOMS: atom_id res chain seq x y z
N MET A 1 27.36 -14.44 -26.13
CA MET A 1 28.10 -13.34 -25.49
C MET A 1 27.63 -13.26 -24.04
N GLN A 2 28.56 -13.50 -23.13
CA GLN A 2 28.30 -13.56 -21.69
C GLN A 2 28.20 -12.12 -21.17
N GLN A 3 27.14 -11.76 -20.46
CA GLN A 3 27.05 -10.47 -19.78
C GLN A 3 27.70 -10.59 -18.40
N VAL A 4 28.70 -9.73 -18.20
CA VAL A 4 29.48 -9.55 -16.97
C VAL A 4 28.59 -8.88 -15.92
N ILE A 5 28.39 -9.53 -14.77
CA ILE A 5 27.78 -8.91 -13.59
C ILE A 5 28.90 -8.19 -12.83
N THR A 6 29.07 -6.90 -13.09
CA THR A 6 29.94 -6.03 -12.29
C THR A 6 29.24 -5.77 -10.95
N GLY A 7 29.83 -6.26 -9.86
CA GLY A 7 29.33 -6.03 -8.50
C GLY A 7 29.33 -4.55 -8.16
N GLN A 8 28.15 -3.98 -7.96
CA GLN A 8 28.01 -2.70 -7.29
C GLN A 8 28.14 -2.92 -5.77
N PRO A 9 28.89 -2.07 -5.04
CA PRO A 9 28.85 -2.09 -3.59
C PRO A 9 27.43 -1.79 -3.14
N GLN A 10 26.79 -2.76 -2.48
CA GLN A 10 25.49 -2.57 -1.87
C GLN A 10 25.64 -1.50 -0.79
N SER A 11 25.32 -0.24 -1.13
CA SER A 11 25.05 0.77 -0.11
C SER A 11 24.01 0.15 0.82
N MET A 12 24.38 -0.05 2.07
CA MET A 12 23.50 -0.55 3.12
C MET A 12 22.42 0.52 3.33
N GLN A 13 21.41 0.53 2.46
CA GLN A 13 20.23 1.34 2.67
C GLN A 13 19.60 0.77 3.91
N HIS A 14 19.67 1.53 5.00
CA HIS A 14 18.97 1.25 6.23
C HIS A 14 17.48 1.36 5.90
N VAL A 15 16.92 0.31 5.31
CA VAL A 15 15.49 0.11 5.21
C VAL A 15 15.07 -0.06 6.66
N THR A 16 14.70 1.06 7.29
CA THR A 16 13.92 1.00 8.51
C THR A 16 12.69 0.20 8.14
N ASP A 17 12.62 -1.05 8.57
CA ASP A 17 11.38 -1.82 8.51
C ASP A 17 10.34 -1.00 9.26
N VAL A 18 9.51 -0.27 8.51
CA VAL A 18 8.32 0.38 9.04
C VAL A 18 7.36 -0.76 9.34
N MET A 19 7.57 -1.39 10.49
CA MET A 19 6.71 -2.44 11.00
C MET A 19 5.34 -1.81 11.24
N TRP A 20 4.34 -2.28 10.49
CA TRP A 20 2.95 -1.91 10.73
C TRP A 20 2.58 -2.29 12.16
N LYS A 21 2.25 -1.27 12.97
CA LYS A 21 1.71 -1.48 14.32
C LYS A 21 0.21 -1.34 14.27
N LYS A 22 -0.51 -2.17 15.03
CA LYS A 22 -1.94 -2.00 15.23
C LYS A 22 -2.19 -0.62 15.84
N SER A 23 -3.10 0.16 15.25
CA SER A 23 -3.52 1.46 15.80
C SER A 23 -4.11 1.31 17.20
N SER A 24 -4.09 2.38 17.99
CA SER A 24 -4.73 2.40 19.31
C SER A 24 -6.23 2.15 19.22
N LEU A 25 -6.81 1.60 20.29
CA LEU A 25 -8.26 1.49 20.47
C LEU A 25 -8.93 2.86 20.21
N GLY A 26 -10.06 2.86 19.50
CA GLY A 26 -10.79 4.06 19.08
C GLY A 26 -10.21 4.75 17.84
N SER A 27 -9.21 4.19 17.17
CA SER A 27 -8.70 4.72 15.90
C SER A 27 -9.46 4.12 14.72
N PHE A 28 -9.72 4.93 13.70
CA PHE A 28 -10.19 4.45 12.41
C PHE A 28 -9.04 4.08 11.48
N LYS A 29 -9.24 3.05 10.66
CA LYS A 29 -8.37 2.69 9.53
C LYS A 29 -9.05 3.11 8.23
N CYS A 30 -8.28 3.62 7.29
CA CYS A 30 -8.76 3.90 5.93
C CYS A 30 -8.03 2.97 4.96
N ASN A 31 -8.76 2.36 4.04
CA ASN A 31 -8.18 1.62 2.91
C ASN A 31 -8.59 2.32 1.62
N ILE A 32 -7.59 2.62 0.80
CA ILE A 32 -7.76 3.23 -0.52
C ILE A 32 -7.34 2.18 -1.56
N HIS A 33 -8.19 1.94 -2.54
CA HIS A 33 -7.91 1.13 -3.70
C HIS A 33 -8.01 2.02 -4.95
N ALA A 34 -7.10 1.80 -5.90
CA ALA A 34 -7.20 2.37 -7.22
C ALA A 34 -7.09 1.26 -8.25
N SER A 35 -8.00 1.24 -9.22
CA SER A 35 -7.93 0.32 -10.35
C SER A 35 -7.82 1.11 -11.65
N PHE A 36 -6.98 0.61 -12.56
CA PHE A 36 -6.72 1.23 -13.86
C PHE A 36 -7.00 0.21 -14.94
N SER A 37 -7.89 0.55 -15.88
CA SER A 37 -8.21 -0.29 -17.03
C SER A 37 -7.89 0.46 -18.32
N SER A 38 -6.83 0.03 -19.01
CA SER A 38 -6.46 0.59 -20.31
C SER A 38 -7.48 0.24 -21.38
N HIS A 39 -8.08 -0.96 -21.33
CA HIS A 39 -9.10 -1.40 -22.27
C HIS A 39 -10.37 -0.54 -22.20
N LEU A 40 -10.74 -0.11 -20.99
CA LEU A 40 -11.92 0.73 -20.76
C LEU A 40 -11.59 2.23 -20.72
N ASN A 41 -10.31 2.60 -20.83
CA ASN A 41 -9.81 3.95 -20.57
C ASN A 41 -10.40 4.55 -19.27
N PHE A 42 -10.39 3.74 -18.21
CA PHE A 42 -11.11 4.01 -16.97
C PHE A 42 -10.19 3.91 -15.76
N VAL A 43 -10.43 4.78 -14.79
CA VAL A 43 -9.77 4.79 -13.48
C VAL A 43 -10.85 4.80 -12.42
N ASP A 44 -10.80 3.84 -11.51
CA ASP A 44 -11.64 3.76 -10.33
C ASP A 44 -10.83 4.08 -9.08
N ILE A 45 -11.40 4.85 -8.16
CA ILE A 45 -10.78 5.13 -6.86
C ILE A 45 -11.82 4.86 -5.77
N GLY A 46 -11.62 3.78 -5.02
CA GLY A 46 -12.44 3.43 -3.88
C GLY A 46 -11.72 3.75 -2.57
N MET A 47 -12.45 4.26 -1.58
CA MET A 47 -11.99 4.35 -0.21
C MET A 47 -13.01 3.76 0.76
N CYS A 48 -12.54 3.18 1.85
CA CYS A 48 -13.39 2.78 2.96
C CYS A 48 -12.73 3.06 4.32
N ILE A 49 -13.57 3.42 5.29
CA ILE A 49 -13.22 3.58 6.69
C ILE A 49 -13.67 2.33 7.44
N ARG A 50 -12.80 1.82 8.29
CA ARG A 50 -13.05 0.76 9.26
C ARG A 50 -12.72 1.24 10.66
N ASP A 51 -13.38 0.71 11.67
CA ASP A 51 -13.01 0.96 13.05
C ASP A 51 -11.80 0.10 13.49
N ASP A 52 -11.50 0.13 14.78
CA ASP A 52 -10.40 -0.58 15.42
C ASP A 52 -10.63 -2.09 15.58
N SER A 53 -11.88 -2.53 15.46
CA SER A 53 -12.29 -3.93 15.30
C SER A 53 -12.22 -4.40 13.84
N GLU A 54 -11.83 -3.50 12.94
CA GLU A 54 -11.81 -3.71 11.49
C GLU A 54 -13.20 -3.82 10.85
N ASP A 55 -14.24 -3.42 11.58
CA ASP A 55 -15.62 -3.42 11.10
C ASP A 55 -15.85 -2.24 10.14
N PHE A 56 -16.71 -2.46 9.15
CA PHE A 56 -17.04 -1.46 8.15
C PHE A 56 -17.80 -0.28 8.76
N VAL A 57 -17.35 0.93 8.46
CA VAL A 57 -18.00 2.18 8.89
C VAL A 57 -18.61 2.92 7.69
N LEU A 58 -17.80 3.20 6.66
CA LEU A 58 -18.20 4.02 5.51
C LEU A 58 -17.36 3.65 4.27
N ALA A 59 -17.93 3.79 3.08
CA ALA A 59 -17.19 3.76 1.82
C ALA A 59 -17.58 4.90 0.87
N LYS A 60 -16.66 5.25 -0.03
CA LYS A 60 -16.88 6.14 -1.17
C LYS A 60 -16.14 5.60 -2.39
N THR A 61 -16.80 5.62 -3.53
CA THR A 61 -16.27 5.38 -4.88
C THR A 61 -16.41 6.64 -5.71
#